data_AF-A0A1F8TYV2-F1
#
_entry.id   AF-A0A1F8TYV2-F1
#
_cell.length_a   1.000
_cell.length_b   1.000
_cell.length_c   1.000
_cell.angle_alpha   90.00
_cell.angle_beta   90.00
_cell.angle_gamma   90.00
#
_symmetry.space_group_name_H-M   'P 1'
#
loop_
_entity.id
_entity.type
_entity.pdbx_description
1 polymer ?
#
loop_
_entity_poly.entity_id
_entity_poly.type
_entity_poly.pdbx_seq_one_letter_code
_entity_poly.pdbx_strand_id
1 'polypeptide(L)'
;MGLNNITFVTQGTGGITSVFNPDNITEEIDYAWYKDTQNADKPFEADPESDMSKPQAYSWVKAPRYNNLPFETGPLARQWLSGEYRNGISTMDRTIARVLEARKIASIMNILVKNLIPGVSVQKEYTIPEIGIGKGLIDSTRGALGHWLKVNNQIISFYQIITPSAWNLST
;
A
#
# COMPACT_ATOMS: atom_id res chain seq x y z
N MET A 1 14.42 3.76 -10.50
CA MET A 1 14.03 4.96 -9.72
C MET A 1 13.93 4.53 -8.28
N GLY A 2 14.82 5.05 -7.44
CA GLY A 2 14.96 4.60 -6.05
C GLY A 2 13.75 4.96 -5.20
N LEU A 3 13.42 4.08 -4.26
CA LEU A 3 12.36 4.21 -3.23
C LEU A 3 12.64 5.35 -2.21
N ASN A 4 13.57 6.27 -2.50
CA ASN A 4 14.22 7.12 -1.50
C ASN A 4 13.43 8.37 -1.08
N ASN A 5 12.25 8.62 -1.64
CA ASN A 5 11.46 9.84 -1.36
C ASN A 5 10.00 9.54 -0.98
N ILE A 6 9.72 8.40 -0.36
CA ILE A 6 8.38 8.14 0.20
C ILE A 6 8.41 8.64 1.65
N THR A 7 7.47 9.50 2.01
CA THR A 7 7.33 10.08 3.34
C THR A 7 5.98 9.70 3.92
N PHE A 8 5.88 9.58 5.25
CA PHE A 8 4.60 9.41 5.97
C PHE A 8 4.51 10.41 7.13
N VAL A 9 3.31 10.66 7.66
CA VAL A 9 3.08 11.57 8.80
C VAL A 9 2.39 10.81 9.93
N THR A 10 3.05 10.71 11.08
CA THR A 10 2.48 10.06 12.26
C THR A 10 1.50 11.00 12.98
N GLN A 11 0.37 10.45 13.45
CA GLN A 11 -0.59 11.18 14.28
C GLN A 11 0.09 11.76 15.54
N GLY A 12 -0.24 13.00 15.92
CA GLY A 12 0.29 13.65 17.14
C GLY A 12 1.65 14.34 16.99
N THR A 13 2.28 14.30 15.82
CA THR A 13 3.62 14.92 15.60
C THR A 13 3.57 16.36 15.06
N GLY A 14 2.40 16.99 14.96
CA GLY A 14 2.28 18.34 14.39
C GLY A 14 2.59 18.42 12.89
N GLY A 15 2.48 17.30 12.16
CA GLY A 15 2.74 17.25 10.72
C GLY A 15 4.17 16.95 10.32
N ILE A 16 5.00 16.46 11.25
CA ILE A 16 6.37 16.00 10.93
C ILE A 16 6.29 14.80 9.99
N THR A 17 6.95 14.93 8.85
CA THR A 17 7.12 13.84 7.88
C THR A 17 8.37 13.03 8.20
N SER A 18 8.28 11.71 8.10
CA SER A 18 9.39 10.77 8.27
C SER A 18 9.61 9.95 7.01
N VAL A 19 10.84 9.47 6.82
CA VAL A 19 11.20 8.60 5.68
C VAL A 19 10.51 7.24 5.83
N PHE A 20 9.78 6.84 4.81
CA PHE A 20 9.10 5.54 4.75
C PHE A 20 10.11 4.40 4.59
N ASN A 21 10.00 3.41 5.48
CA ASN A 21 10.70 2.14 5.37
C ASN A 21 9.66 1.01 5.22
N PRO A 22 9.58 0.33 4.07
CA PRO A 22 8.59 -0.72 3.84
C PRO A 22 8.73 -1.93 4.77
N ASP A 23 9.88 -2.12 5.40
CA ASP A 23 10.10 -3.23 6.34
C ASP A 23 9.41 -3.00 7.70
N ASN A 24 8.85 -1.80 7.90
CA ASN A 24 8.07 -1.44 9.08
C ASN A 24 6.56 -1.70 8.92
N ILE A 25 6.14 -2.26 7.78
CA ILE A 25 4.75 -2.68 7.56
C ILE A 25 4.54 -4.03 8.24
N THR A 26 3.46 -4.14 9.01
CA THR A 26 2.95 -5.40 9.56
C THR A 26 1.45 -5.56 9.29
N GLU A 27 0.90 -6.76 9.44
CA GLU A 27 -0.52 -7.12 9.34
C GLU A 27 -0.96 -7.87 10.60
N GLU A 28 -1.51 -7.15 11.58
CA GLU A 28 -2.07 -7.77 12.77
C GLU A 28 -3.30 -8.63 12.42
N ILE A 29 -3.52 -9.72 13.16
CA ILE A 29 -4.62 -10.67 12.91
C ILE A 29 -5.45 -10.98 14.17
N ASP A 30 -5.23 -10.26 15.28
CA ASP A 30 -5.87 -10.53 16.58
C ASP A 30 -7.40 -10.61 16.50
N TYR A 31 -7.99 -9.76 15.66
CA TYR A 31 -9.43 -9.62 15.45
C TYR A 31 -9.90 -10.04 14.04
N ALA A 32 -9.02 -10.64 13.25
CA ALA A 32 -9.34 -11.19 11.94
C ALA A 32 -9.48 -12.72 12.01
N TRP A 33 -10.29 -13.33 11.14
CA TRP A 33 -10.57 -14.79 11.11
C TRP A 33 -9.38 -15.62 10.61
N TYR A 34 -8.25 -15.54 11.31
CA TYR A 34 -7.00 -16.24 11.03
C TYR A 34 -6.38 -16.79 12.32
N LYS A 35 -5.72 -17.95 12.21
CA LYS A 35 -5.01 -18.59 13.32
C LYS A 35 -3.77 -17.79 13.71
N ASP A 36 -3.59 -17.59 15.02
CA ASP A 36 -2.41 -16.93 15.56
C ASP A 36 -1.17 -17.80 15.29
N THR A 37 -0.28 -17.31 14.45
CA THR A 37 0.97 -17.98 14.04
C THR A 37 2.13 -17.04 14.32
N GLN A 38 3.28 -17.58 14.77
CA GLN A 38 4.47 -16.76 15.03
C GLN A 38 4.91 -16.05 13.74
N ASN A 39 5.15 -14.74 13.81
CA ASN A 39 5.57 -13.88 12.70
C ASN A 39 4.56 -13.74 11.54
N ALA A 40 3.30 -14.16 11.71
CA ALA A 40 2.26 -14.02 10.68
C ALA A 40 1.91 -12.56 10.32
N ASP A 41 2.47 -11.61 11.07
CA ASP A 41 2.28 -10.18 10.91
C ASP A 41 3.26 -9.55 9.92
N LYS A 42 4.33 -10.22 9.48
CA LYS A 42 5.31 -9.60 8.58
C LYS A 42 5.09 -9.96 7.11
N PRO A 43 5.23 -8.99 6.18
CA PRO A 43 5.26 -9.29 4.76
C PRO A 43 6.38 -10.28 4.42
N PHE A 44 6.14 -11.16 3.44
CA PHE A 44 6.98 -12.30 3.05
C PHE A 44 6.93 -13.54 3.97
N GLU A 45 6.18 -13.51 5.07
CA GLU A 45 5.92 -14.72 5.87
C GLU A 45 4.70 -15.48 5.36
N ALA A 46 4.58 -16.76 5.71
CA ALA A 46 3.47 -17.61 5.25
C ALA A 46 2.11 -17.01 5.63
N ASP A 47 1.15 -17.04 4.71
CA ASP A 47 -0.20 -16.56 5.01
C ASP A 47 -0.83 -17.42 6.12
N PRO A 48 -1.43 -16.79 7.15
CA PRO A 48 -2.01 -17.52 8.25
C PRO A 48 -3.24 -18.30 7.78
N GLU A 49 -3.44 -19.49 8.36
CA GLU A 49 -4.61 -20.32 8.05
C GLU A 49 -5.90 -19.64 8.53
N SER A 50 -6.97 -19.75 7.74
CA SER A 50 -8.28 -19.20 8.08
C SER A 50 -8.92 -19.90 9.29
N ASP A 51 -9.56 -19.14 10.18
CA ASP A 51 -10.32 -19.63 11.32
C ASP A 51 -11.51 -18.71 11.65
N MET A 52 -12.71 -19.11 11.19
CA MET A 52 -13.96 -18.40 11.49
C MET A 52 -14.45 -18.61 12.92
N SER A 53 -13.92 -19.62 13.63
CA SER A 53 -14.33 -19.95 14.99
C SER A 53 -13.59 -19.14 16.05
N LYS A 54 -12.58 -18.35 15.64
CA LYS A 54 -11.78 -17.48 16.51
C LYS A 54 -12.70 -16.53 17.29
N PRO A 55 -12.80 -16.65 18.63
CA PRO A 55 -13.87 -16.01 19.40
C PRO A 55 -13.93 -14.48 19.33
N GLN A 56 -12.78 -13.81 19.29
CA GLN A 56 -12.72 -12.34 19.24
C GLN A 56 -12.70 -11.78 17.81
N ALA A 57 -12.61 -12.61 16.78
CA ALA A 57 -12.51 -12.15 15.41
C ALA A 57 -13.86 -11.76 14.83
N TYR A 58 -13.88 -10.70 14.02
CA TYR A 58 -15.10 -10.14 13.44
C TYR A 58 -15.01 -9.80 11.95
N SER A 59 -13.86 -10.03 11.30
CA SER A 59 -13.65 -9.69 9.89
C SER A 59 -12.64 -10.61 9.21
N TRP A 60 -12.68 -10.64 7.87
CA TRP A 60 -11.66 -11.24 7.02
C TRP A 60 -10.52 -10.29 6.67
N VAL A 61 -10.67 -8.99 6.96
CA VAL A 61 -9.65 -7.99 6.66
C VAL A 61 -8.61 -8.05 7.76
N LYS A 62 -7.35 -8.37 7.42
CA LYS A 62 -6.21 -8.23 8.34
C LYS A 62 -6.01 -6.75 8.72
N ALA A 63 -5.12 -6.49 9.68
CA ALA A 63 -4.88 -5.16 10.18
C ALA A 63 -3.48 -4.62 9.85
N PRO A 64 -3.31 -4.01 8.66
CA PRO A 64 -2.08 -3.32 8.33
C PRO A 64 -1.72 -2.24 9.36
N ARG A 65 -0.47 -2.24 9.79
CA ARG A 65 0.14 -1.22 10.63
C ARG A 65 1.45 -0.77 10.01
N TYR A 66 1.83 0.45 10.33
CA TYR A 66 3.15 0.96 10.03
C TYR A 66 3.78 1.42 11.35
N ASN A 67 4.94 0.86 11.73
CA ASN A 67 5.51 1.06 13.07
C ASN A 67 4.50 0.77 14.20
N ASN A 68 3.70 -0.30 14.06
CA ASN A 68 2.65 -0.69 15.02
C ASN A 68 1.56 0.38 15.23
N LEU A 69 1.39 1.31 14.30
CA LEU A 69 0.35 2.34 14.33
C LEU A 69 -0.61 2.18 13.15
N PRO A 70 -1.90 2.48 13.33
CA PRO A 70 -2.86 2.55 12.24
C PRO A 70 -2.63 3.81 11.40
N PHE A 71 -2.81 3.69 10.08
CA PHE A 71 -2.67 4.80 9.14
C PHE A 71 -3.82 4.82 8.14
N GLU A 72 -4.29 6.03 7.83
CA GLU A 72 -5.14 6.25 6.65
C GLU A 72 -4.29 6.36 5.39
N THR A 73 -4.78 5.78 4.30
CA THR A 73 -4.21 5.95 2.96
C THR A 73 -5.26 6.48 1.99
N GLY A 74 -4.82 7.13 0.91
CA GLY A 74 -5.72 7.64 -0.14
C GLY A 74 -5.41 9.06 -0.58
N PRO A 75 -6.32 9.68 -1.36
CA PRO A 75 -6.10 11.00 -1.95
C PRO A 75 -5.79 12.09 -0.91
N LEU A 76 -6.50 12.08 0.23
CA LEU A 76 -6.23 13.03 1.31
C LEU A 76 -4.85 12.80 1.91
N ALA A 77 -4.47 11.55 2.23
CA ALA A 77 -3.16 11.23 2.77
C ALA A 77 -2.04 11.66 1.81
N ARG A 78 -2.15 11.38 0.51
CA ARG A 78 -1.16 11.82 -0.49
C ARG A 78 -1.04 13.32 -0.60
N GLN A 79 -2.16 14.05 -0.65
CA GLN A 79 -2.13 15.51 -0.69
C GLN A 79 -1.67 16.13 0.63
N TRP A 80 -1.92 15.44 1.74
CA TRP A 80 -1.31 15.78 3.01
C TRP A 80 0.21 15.60 2.93
N LEU A 81 0.72 14.49 2.39
CA LEU A 81 2.16 14.31 2.28
C LEU A 81 2.83 15.26 1.28
N SER A 82 2.17 15.58 0.16
CA SER A 82 2.72 16.49 -0.86
C SER A 82 2.66 17.97 -0.49
N GLY A 83 1.93 18.35 0.55
CA GLY A 83 1.70 19.76 0.89
C GLY A 83 0.55 20.42 0.15
N GLU A 84 -0.10 19.73 -0.79
CA GLU A 84 -1.10 20.32 -1.69
C GLU A 84 -2.47 20.57 -1.03
N TYR A 85 -2.78 19.85 0.07
CA TYR A 85 -4.00 20.04 0.83
C TYR A 85 -3.72 20.10 2.33
N ARG A 86 -4.21 21.15 2.99
CA ARG A 86 -4.04 21.40 4.44
C ARG A 86 -5.29 21.96 5.14
N ASN A 87 -6.44 21.93 4.49
CA ASN A 87 -7.64 22.61 4.98
C ASN A 87 -8.42 21.80 6.05
N GLY A 88 -8.07 20.53 6.25
CA GLY A 88 -8.74 19.67 7.23
C GLY A 88 -8.58 18.18 6.92
N ILE A 89 -9.15 17.33 7.79
CA ILE A 89 -9.14 15.86 7.69
C ILE A 89 -10.55 15.24 7.85
N SER A 90 -11.59 16.01 7.54
CA SER A 90 -12.99 15.57 7.62
C SER A 90 -13.40 14.65 6.47
N THR A 91 -14.60 14.09 6.55
CA THR A 91 -15.21 13.33 5.44
C THR A 91 -15.34 14.18 4.17
N MET A 92 -15.67 15.46 4.32
CA MET A 92 -15.76 16.39 3.19
C MET A 92 -14.39 16.65 2.58
N ASP A 93 -13.35 16.82 3.41
CA ASP A 93 -11.97 16.99 2.95
C ASP A 93 -11.48 15.81 2.12
N ARG A 94 -11.82 14.57 2.51
CA ARG A 94 -11.51 13.36 1.72
C ARG A 94 -12.17 13.40 0.33
N THR A 95 -13.39 13.93 0.27
CA THR A 95 -14.13 14.06 -1.00
C THR A 95 -13.52 15.14 -1.88
N ILE A 96 -13.19 16.30 -1.30
CA ILE A 96 -12.52 17.40 -1.99
C ILE A 96 -11.15 16.94 -2.52
N ALA A 97 -10.33 16.31 -1.67
CA ALA A 97 -9.03 15.79 -2.06
C ALA A 97 -9.15 14.83 -3.26
N ARG A 98 -10.14 13.93 -3.27
CA ARG A 98 -10.38 13.04 -4.42
C ARG A 98 -10.65 13.79 -5.72
N VAL A 99 -11.45 14.86 -5.68
CA VAL A 99 -11.74 15.69 -6.87
C VAL A 99 -10.49 16.44 -7.34
N LEU A 100 -9.73 17.02 -6.40
CA LEU A 100 -8.48 17.72 -6.71
C LEU A 100 -7.44 16.79 -7.32
N GLU A 101 -7.32 15.57 -6.81
CA GLU A 101 -6.42 14.55 -7.34
C GLU A 101 -6.80 14.13 -8.75
N ALA A 102 -8.09 13.91 -9.02
CA ALA A 102 -8.57 13.57 -10.36
C ALA A 102 -8.21 14.66 -11.38
N ARG A 103 -8.41 15.94 -11.04
CA ARG A 103 -8.00 17.08 -11.88
C ARG A 103 -6.48 17.09 -12.14
N LYS A 104 -5.69 16.82 -11.10
CA LYS A 104 -4.22 16.75 -11.20
C LYS A 104 -3.78 15.60 -12.11
N ILE A 105 -4.35 14.41 -11.95
CA ILE A 105 -4.06 13.24 -12.80
C ILE A 105 -4.40 13.56 -14.26
N ALA A 106 -5.56 14.16 -14.55
CA ALA A 106 -5.92 14.57 -15.91
C ALA A 106 -4.89 15.54 -16.52
N SER A 107 -4.36 16.47 -15.71
CA SER A 107 -3.31 17.39 -16.13
C SER A 107 -1.98 16.67 -16.43
N ILE A 108 -1.60 15.71 -15.59
CA ILE A 108 -0.41 14.86 -15.78
C ILE A 108 -0.56 14.00 -17.04
N MET A 109 -1.73 13.42 -17.28
CA MET A 109 -1.99 12.62 -18.49
C MET A 109 -1.74 13.42 -19.76
N ASN A 110 -2.14 14.70 -19.81
CA ASN A 110 -1.84 15.57 -20.95
C ASN A 110 -0.33 15.77 -21.16
N ILE A 111 0.45 15.84 -20.08
CA ILE A 111 1.92 15.92 -20.16
C ILE A 111 2.49 14.60 -20.66
N LEU A 112 2.03 13.47 -20.15
CA LEU A 112 2.50 12.13 -20.56
C LEU A 112 2.23 11.89 -22.05
N VAL A 113 1.03 12.23 -22.53
CA VAL A 113 0.68 12.09 -23.95
C VAL A 113 1.56 12.96 -24.84
N LYS A 114 1.89 14.18 -24.43
CA LYS A 114 2.80 15.07 -25.18
C LYS A 114 4.23 14.54 -25.26
N ASN A 115 4.66 13.74 -24.29
CA ASN A 115 5.99 13.14 -24.24
C ASN A 115 6.04 11.72 -24.81
N LEU A 116 4.90 11.18 -25.25
CA LEU A 116 4.85 9.87 -25.88
C LEU A 116 5.55 9.92 -27.24
N ILE A 117 6.46 8.98 -27.48
CA ILE A 117 7.14 8.82 -28.78
C ILE A 117 6.47 7.64 -29.51
N PRO A 118 5.63 7.90 -30.54
CA PRO A 118 4.95 6.82 -31.27
C PRO A 118 5.94 5.89 -31.97
N GLY A 119 5.59 4.61 -32.07
CA GLY A 119 6.39 3.60 -32.78
C GLY A 119 7.62 3.08 -32.03
N VAL A 120 7.89 3.55 -30.81
CA VAL A 120 8.96 3.02 -29.96
C VAL A 120 8.41 1.99 -28.98
N SER A 121 8.91 0.76 -29.04
CA SER A 121 8.61 -0.26 -28.03
C SER A 121 9.42 0.00 -26.76
N VAL A 122 8.73 0.16 -25.63
CA VAL A 122 9.33 0.27 -24.29
C VAL A 122 9.25 -1.03 -23.49
N GLN A 123 8.66 -2.07 -24.06
CA GLN A 123 8.52 -3.38 -23.42
C GLN A 123 9.76 -4.22 -23.69
N LYS A 124 10.40 -4.68 -22.61
CA LYS A 124 11.50 -5.64 -22.67
C LYS A 124 10.96 -7.04 -22.33
N GLU A 125 11.51 -8.05 -23.00
CA GLU A 125 11.28 -9.45 -22.65
C GLU A 125 12.19 -9.86 -21.48
N TYR A 126 11.64 -10.58 -20.52
CA TYR A 126 12.35 -11.02 -19.32
C TYR A 126 12.20 -12.53 -19.18
N THR A 127 13.31 -13.20 -18.87
CA THR A 127 13.30 -14.59 -18.43
C THR A 127 12.96 -14.66 -16.95
N ILE A 128 12.01 -15.50 -16.58
CA ILE A 128 11.65 -15.71 -15.17
C ILE A 128 12.84 -16.39 -14.48
N PRO A 129 13.36 -15.83 -13.37
CA PRO A 129 14.47 -16.44 -12.65
C PRO A 129 14.02 -17.74 -11.97
N GLU A 130 14.93 -18.70 -11.81
CA GLU A 130 14.70 -19.92 -11.02
C GLU A 130 14.27 -19.59 -9.58
N ILE A 131 14.98 -18.66 -8.94
CA ILE A 131 14.70 -18.17 -7.59
C ILE A 131 14.68 -16.65 -7.62
N GLY A 132 13.67 -16.04 -7.00
CA GLY A 132 13.55 -14.59 -6.93
C GLY A 132 12.64 -14.11 -5.80
N ILE A 133 12.92 -12.91 -5.28
CA ILE A 133 12.09 -12.23 -4.29
C ILE A 133 11.87 -10.80 -4.77
N GLY A 134 10.64 -10.31 -4.71
CA GLY A 134 10.30 -8.96 -5.14
C GLY A 134 9.18 -8.34 -4.31
N LYS A 135 9.22 -7.01 -4.20
CA LYS A 135 8.10 -6.21 -3.70
C LYS A 135 7.81 -5.04 -4.64
N GLY A 136 6.54 -4.82 -4.93
CA GLY A 136 6.04 -3.70 -5.72
C GLY A 136 5.12 -2.85 -4.86
N LEU A 137 5.52 -1.60 -4.60
CA LEU A 137 4.76 -0.65 -3.79
C LEU A 137 4.33 0.51 -4.66
N ILE A 138 3.03 0.79 -4.69
CA ILE A 138 2.45 1.85 -5.51
C ILE A 138 1.25 2.48 -4.80
N ASP A 139 0.98 3.74 -5.12
CA ASP A 139 -0.30 4.36 -4.76
C ASP A 139 -1.35 4.07 -5.83
N SER A 140 -2.47 3.50 -5.39
CA SER A 140 -3.68 3.33 -6.19
C SER A 140 -4.71 4.43 -5.89
N THR A 141 -5.86 4.40 -6.58
CA THR A 141 -6.95 5.36 -6.39
C THR A 141 -7.40 5.51 -4.95
N ARG A 142 -7.36 4.44 -4.15
CA ARG A 142 -7.80 4.44 -2.74
C ARG A 142 -6.67 4.57 -1.72
N GLY A 143 -5.40 4.57 -2.15
CA GLY A 143 -4.25 4.66 -1.25
C GLY A 143 -3.15 3.66 -1.57
N ALA A 144 -2.31 3.39 -0.58
CA ALA A 144 -1.12 2.54 -0.72
C ALA A 144 -1.50 1.09 -1.01
N LEU A 145 -0.84 0.51 -2.02
CA LEU A 145 -0.98 -0.87 -2.47
C LEU A 145 0.42 -1.50 -2.48
N GLY A 146 0.55 -2.66 -1.86
CA GLY A 146 1.78 -3.42 -1.90
C GLY A 146 1.56 -4.86 -2.36
N HIS A 147 2.47 -5.35 -3.17
CA HIS A 147 2.54 -6.74 -3.62
C HIS A 147 3.91 -7.29 -3.24
N TRP A 148 3.93 -8.45 -2.59
CA TRP A 148 5.15 -9.17 -2.19
C TRP A 148 5.09 -10.56 -2.80
N LEU A 149 6.17 -10.98 -3.48
CA LEU A 149 6.20 -12.24 -4.18
C LEU A 149 7.54 -12.96 -4.03
N LYS A 150 7.50 -14.29 -4.04
CA LYS A 150 8.66 -15.17 -4.18
C LYS A 150 8.44 -16.12 -5.36
N VAL A 151 9.52 -16.41 -6.07
CA VAL A 151 9.57 -17.36 -7.18
C VAL A 151 10.53 -18.49 -6.80
N ASN A 152 10.13 -19.72 -7.07
CA ASN A 152 10.97 -20.91 -6.95
C ASN A 152 10.63 -21.89 -8.10
N ASN A 153 11.65 -22.43 -8.77
CA ASN A 153 11.52 -23.24 -9.98
C ASN A 153 10.66 -22.57 -11.05
N GLN A 154 10.86 -21.25 -11.25
CA GLN A 154 10.11 -20.41 -12.18
C GLN A 154 8.59 -20.33 -11.94
N ILE A 155 8.12 -20.79 -10.78
CA ILE A 155 6.71 -20.72 -10.35
C ILE A 155 6.60 -19.79 -9.15
N ILE A 156 5.47 -19.10 -9.01
CA ILE A 156 5.16 -18.30 -7.83
C ILE A 156 5.02 -19.25 -6.64
N SER A 157 5.96 -19.18 -5.70
CA SER A 157 5.95 -19.96 -4.47
C SER A 157 5.28 -19.22 -3.31
N PHE A 158 5.16 -17.90 -3.42
CA PHE A 158 4.52 -17.05 -2.43
C PHE A 158 3.99 -15.77 -3.08
N TYR A 159 2.80 -15.32 -2.67
CA TYR A 159 2.24 -14.05 -3.10
C TYR A 159 1.34 -13.45 -2.02
N GLN A 160 1.62 -12.21 -1.62
CA GLN A 160 0.86 -11.48 -0.62
C GLN A 160 0.54 -10.08 -1.13
N ILE A 161 -0.66 -9.60 -0.80
CA ILE A 161 -1.17 -8.30 -1.22
C ILE A 161 -1.70 -7.56 0.00
N ILE A 162 -1.23 -6.34 0.21
CA ILE A 162 -1.82 -5.41 1.17
C ILE A 162 -2.51 -4.31 0.38
N THR A 163 -3.85 -4.33 0.40
CA THR A 163 -4.67 -3.40 -0.38
C THR A 163 -4.91 -2.09 0.39
N PRO A 164 -5.20 -0.98 -0.32
CA PRO A 164 -5.50 0.29 0.34
C PRO A 164 -6.72 0.25 1.26
N SER A 165 -7.71 -0.57 0.89
CA SER A 165 -8.91 -0.70 1.72
C SER A 165 -8.62 -1.49 2.99
N ALA A 166 -7.63 -2.41 2.98
CA ALA A 166 -7.18 -3.07 4.19
C ALA A 166 -6.59 -2.07 5.20
N TRP A 167 -5.82 -1.07 4.75
CA TRP A 167 -5.36 0.01 5.63
C TRP A 167 -6.51 0.81 6.25
N ASN A 168 -7.52 1.16 5.45
CA ASN A 168 -8.59 2.08 5.87
C ASN A 168 -9.76 1.41 6.60
N LEU A 169 -9.93 0.10 6.42
CA LEU A 169 -11.06 -0.70 6.93
C LEU A 169 -10.56 -1.94 7.70
N SER A 170 -9.34 -1.86 8.24
CA SER A 170 -8.73 -2.93 9.04
C SER A 170 -9.55 -3.24 10.29
N THR A 171 -9.33 -4.43 10.84
CA THR A 171 -9.78 -4.78 12.18
C THR A 171 -9.06 -4.06 13.32
#